data_AF-A0A3S4I732-F1
#
_entry.id   AF-A0A3S4I732-F1
#
_cell.length_a   1.000
_cell.length_b   1.000
_cell.length_c   1.000
_cell.angle_alpha   90.00
_cell.angle_beta   90.00
_cell.angle_gamma   90.00
#
_symmetry.space_group_name_H-M   'P 1'
#
loop_
_entity.id
_entity.type
_entity.pdbx_description
1 polymer ?
#
loop_
_entity_poly.entity_id
_entity_poly.type
_entity_poly.pdbx_seq_one_letter_code
_entity_poly.pdbx_strand_id
1 'polypeptide(L)'
;MAPSLTLFPVSLTRAMGADIVIAVDLQHDAHLMQQDLLSLNVSNDNDESDDSLSWHARLKERLSSMTSRRAVTAPTAMEIMTTSIQVLENRLKRNRMAGDPPDILIQPFCPQISTLDFHRASAAIAAGQLAVEKKMDELLPLVRTDV
;
A
#
# COMPACT_ATOMS: atom_id res chain seq x y z
N MET A 1 23.09 8.74 20.97
CA MET A 1 21.80 8.89 20.27
C MET A 1 21.54 7.60 19.54
N ALA A 2 20.56 6.80 19.98
CA ALA A 2 20.30 5.50 19.37
C ALA A 2 19.72 5.69 17.95
N PRO A 3 20.17 4.92 16.95
CA PRO A 3 19.52 4.94 15.64
C PRO A 3 18.13 4.32 15.82
N SER A 4 17.09 5.15 15.77
CA SER A 4 15.73 4.65 15.58
C SER A 4 15.71 3.85 14.28
N LEU A 5 15.14 2.65 14.31
CA LEU A 5 14.76 1.90 13.12
C LEU A 5 13.88 2.81 12.25
N THR A 6 14.44 3.39 11.18
CA THR A 6 13.73 4.39 10.38
C THR A 6 13.65 3.90 8.95
N LEU A 7 12.43 3.62 8.47
CA LEU A 7 12.19 3.18 7.08
C LEU A 7 12.48 4.28 6.03
N PHE A 8 12.60 5.54 6.45
CA PHE A 8 13.10 6.66 5.63
C PHE A 8 14.10 7.49 6.44
N PRO A 9 15.40 7.26 6.26
CA PRO A 9 16.41 7.92 7.08
C PRO A 9 16.73 9.34 6.56
N VAL A 10 15.73 10.20 6.32
CA VAL A 10 15.89 11.58 5.81
C VAL A 10 16.80 12.39 6.74
N SER A 11 16.49 12.42 8.02
CA SER A 11 17.31 13.06 9.07
C SER A 11 18.75 12.55 9.09
N LEU A 12 18.97 11.25 8.90
CA LEU A 12 20.31 10.69 8.82
C LEU A 12 21.03 11.17 7.56
N THR A 13 20.37 11.14 6.40
CA THR A 13 20.97 11.63 5.15
C THR A 13 21.34 13.11 5.23
N ARG A 14 20.50 13.95 5.86
CA ARG A 14 20.84 15.35 6.14
C ARG A 14 22.00 15.47 7.13
N ALA A 15 22.00 14.68 8.21
CA ALA A 15 23.08 14.67 9.20
C ALA A 15 24.43 14.20 8.60
N MET A 16 24.41 13.42 7.53
CA MET A 16 25.60 13.02 6.76
C MET A 16 26.13 14.14 5.85
N GLY A 17 25.48 15.32 5.82
CA GLY A 17 25.92 16.48 5.04
C GLY A 17 25.31 16.57 3.65
N ALA A 18 24.23 15.84 3.36
CA ALA A 18 23.50 16.03 2.11
C ALA A 18 22.79 17.39 2.10
N ASP A 19 23.06 18.20 1.08
CA ASP A 19 22.36 19.48 0.86
C ASP A 19 20.89 19.25 0.46
N ILE A 20 20.65 18.16 -0.28
CA ILE A 20 19.35 17.78 -0.85
C ILE A 20 19.13 16.29 -0.62
N VAL A 21 17.93 15.92 -0.17
CA VAL A 21 17.50 14.54 0.03
C VAL A 21 16.37 14.19 -0.95
N ILE A 22 16.66 13.23 -1.81
CA ILE A 22 15.68 12.62 -2.71
C ILE A 22 15.29 11.26 -2.13
N ALA A 23 14.03 11.10 -1.75
CA ALA A 23 13.49 9.84 -1.24
C ALA A 23 12.74 9.08 -2.34
N VAL A 24 12.84 7.75 -2.30
CA VAL A 24 12.08 6.85 -3.17
C VAL A 24 11.18 5.98 -2.31
N ASP A 25 9.85 6.13 -2.45
CA ASP A 25 8.87 5.34 -1.72
C ASP A 25 8.17 4.34 -2.64
N LEU A 26 8.50 3.05 -2.45
CA LEU A 26 7.97 1.92 -3.22
C LEU A 26 6.62 1.41 -2.71
N GLN A 27 6.16 1.87 -1.54
CA GLN A 27 4.94 1.33 -0.89
C GLN A 27 3.69 2.18 -1.13
N HIS A 28 3.74 3.18 -2.01
CA HIS A 28 2.59 4.02 -2.31
C HIS A 28 1.37 3.20 -2.78
N ASP A 29 1.61 2.16 -3.59
CA ASP A 29 0.54 1.36 -4.21
C ASP A 29 0.03 0.20 -3.33
N ALA A 30 0.74 -0.13 -2.26
CA ALA A 30 0.41 -1.28 -1.43
C ALA A 30 -0.94 -1.12 -0.69
N HIS A 31 -1.45 0.13 -0.60
CA HIS A 31 -2.77 0.46 -0.07
C HIS A 31 -3.96 0.07 -0.98
N LEU A 32 -3.74 -0.15 -2.29
CA LEU A 32 -4.82 -0.48 -3.24
C LEU A 32 -5.25 -1.95 -3.15
N MET A 33 -4.35 -2.86 -2.80
CA MET A 33 -4.66 -4.30 -2.67
C MET A 33 -5.30 -4.66 -1.32
N GLN A 34 -5.00 -3.91 -0.25
CA GLN A 34 -5.44 -4.26 1.11
C GLN A 34 -6.91 -3.96 1.39
N GLN A 35 -7.47 -2.93 0.75
CA GLN A 35 -8.87 -2.52 0.96
C GLN A 35 -9.84 -3.62 0.51
N ASP A 36 -9.50 -4.38 -0.52
CA ASP A 36 -10.30 -5.52 -0.98
C ASP A 36 -10.30 -6.69 0.02
N LEU A 37 -9.22 -6.88 0.78
CA LEU A 37 -9.14 -7.94 1.79
C LEU A 37 -9.88 -7.60 3.10
N LEU A 38 -9.90 -6.33 3.50
CA LEU A 38 -10.55 -5.89 4.75
C LEU A 38 -12.02 -5.52 4.58
N SER A 39 -12.47 -5.14 3.38
CA SER A 39 -13.87 -4.78 3.12
C SER A 39 -14.81 -6.01 3.09
N LEU A 40 -14.27 -7.23 3.13
CA LEU A 40 -15.04 -8.47 3.09
C LEU A 40 -15.52 -8.97 4.46
N ASN A 41 -15.22 -8.28 5.57
CA ASN A 41 -15.42 -8.85 6.91
C ASN A 41 -16.24 -8.01 7.91
N VAL A 42 -17.04 -7.05 7.44
CA VAL A 42 -17.98 -6.32 8.30
C VAL A 42 -19.40 -6.46 7.76
N SER A 43 -20.01 -7.61 8.01
CA SER A 43 -21.47 -7.76 7.98
C SER A 43 -21.87 -8.39 9.31
N ASN A 44 -22.24 -7.52 10.24
CA ASN A 44 -22.67 -7.86 11.59
C ASN A 44 -24.16 -8.18 11.55
N ASP A 45 -24.52 -9.45 11.39
CA ASP A 45 -25.92 -9.90 11.43
C ASP A 45 -26.34 -10.17 12.88
N ASN A 46 -26.97 -9.18 13.49
CA ASN A 46 -27.96 -9.39 14.55
C ASN A 46 -29.33 -9.12 13.90
N ASP A 47 -30.24 -10.10 13.92
CA ASP A 47 -31.64 -9.88 14.34
C ASP A 47 -32.46 -11.19 14.27
N GLU A 48 -33.23 -11.40 15.35
CA GLU A 48 -34.15 -12.52 15.56
C GLU A 48 -35.55 -12.26 14.95
N SER A 49 -36.13 -13.35 14.45
CA SER A 49 -37.55 -13.76 14.47
C SER A 49 -38.62 -13.10 13.57
N ASP A 50 -39.14 -13.95 12.67
CA ASP A 50 -40.55 -14.42 12.58
C ASP A 50 -41.62 -13.55 11.88
N ASP A 51 -41.68 -13.61 10.53
CA ASP A 51 -42.96 -13.58 9.75
C ASP A 51 -42.81 -14.00 8.25
N SER A 52 -41.86 -14.89 7.93
CA SER A 52 -41.18 -14.85 6.62
C SER A 52 -41.46 -16.01 5.65
N LEU A 53 -42.37 -16.92 5.98
CA LEU A 53 -42.42 -18.24 5.33
C LEU A 53 -42.91 -18.25 3.86
N SER A 54 -43.71 -17.27 3.40
CA SER A 54 -44.26 -17.25 2.03
C SER A 54 -43.41 -16.48 1.00
N TRP A 55 -42.71 -15.43 1.43
CA TRP A 55 -41.81 -14.67 0.56
C TRP A 55 -40.44 -15.37 0.38
N HIS A 56 -40.05 -16.18 1.38
CA HIS A 56 -38.81 -16.96 1.37
C HIS A 56 -38.75 -17.99 0.26
N ALA A 57 -39.86 -18.62 -0.14
CA ALA A 57 -39.84 -19.59 -1.23
C ALA A 57 -39.45 -18.95 -2.57
N ARG A 58 -39.94 -17.74 -2.87
CA ARG A 58 -39.62 -16.99 -4.10
C ARG A 58 -38.28 -16.27 -4.05
N LEU A 59 -37.84 -15.82 -2.86
CA LEU A 59 -36.50 -15.29 -2.69
C LEU A 59 -35.45 -16.39 -2.82
N LYS A 60 -35.69 -17.58 -2.25
CA LYS A 60 -34.73 -18.70 -2.26
C LYS A 60 -34.38 -19.17 -3.66
N GLU A 61 -35.31 -19.09 -4.61
CA GLU A 61 -35.07 -19.46 -6.01
C GLU A 61 -34.17 -18.43 -6.72
N ARG A 62 -34.36 -17.12 -6.45
CA ARG A 62 -33.48 -16.03 -6.94
C ARG A 62 -32.16 -15.91 -6.17
N LEU A 63 -32.12 -16.35 -4.91
CA LEU A 63 -30.91 -16.40 -4.11
C LEU A 63 -30.05 -17.59 -4.52
N SER A 64 -30.64 -18.73 -4.92
CA SER A 64 -29.88 -19.91 -5.34
C SER A 64 -28.97 -19.68 -6.55
N SER A 65 -29.34 -18.75 -7.46
CA SER A 65 -28.50 -18.34 -8.58
C SER A 65 -27.43 -17.29 -8.22
N MET A 66 -27.58 -16.61 -7.07
CA MET A 66 -26.58 -15.69 -6.49
C MET A 66 -25.71 -16.35 -5.40
N THR A 67 -26.05 -17.56 -4.96
CA THR A 67 -25.38 -18.30 -3.87
C THR A 67 -24.22 -19.14 -4.38
N SER A 68 -23.49 -18.66 -5.39
CA SER A 68 -22.05 -18.97 -5.44
C SER A 68 -21.42 -18.21 -4.28
N ARG A 69 -21.62 -18.75 -3.07
CA ARG A 69 -20.97 -18.32 -1.84
C ARG A 69 -19.48 -18.39 -2.10
N ARG A 70 -18.89 -17.25 -2.46
CA ARG A 70 -17.46 -17.03 -2.31
C ARG A 70 -17.14 -17.44 -0.88
N ALA A 71 -16.49 -18.58 -0.72
CA ALA A 71 -15.98 -19.01 0.56
C ALA A 71 -15.02 -17.90 1.03
N VAL A 72 -15.47 -17.11 2.00
CA VAL A 72 -14.62 -16.14 2.69
C VAL A 72 -13.59 -16.98 3.42
N THR A 73 -12.42 -17.10 2.80
CA THR A 73 -11.31 -17.87 3.35
C THR A 73 -10.70 -16.98 4.42
N ALA A 74 -10.70 -17.43 5.67
CA ALA A 74 -10.07 -16.68 6.75
C ALA A 74 -8.58 -16.45 6.38
N PRO A 75 -8.06 -15.23 6.57
CA PRO A 75 -6.69 -14.93 6.21
C PRO A 75 -5.71 -15.78 7.01
N THR A 76 -4.62 -16.17 6.36
CA THR A 76 -3.57 -16.97 7.01
C THR A 76 -2.80 -16.13 8.03
N ALA A 77 -2.17 -16.78 9.01
CA ALA A 77 -1.35 -16.08 10.00
C ALA A 77 -0.22 -15.23 9.34
N MET A 78 0.33 -15.72 8.23
CA MET A 78 1.34 -15.00 7.43
C MET A 78 0.77 -13.73 6.78
N GLU A 79 -0.44 -13.79 6.23
CA GLU A 79 -1.12 -12.62 5.67
C GLU A 79 -1.41 -11.57 6.73
N ILE A 80 -1.87 -11.99 7.91
CA ILE A 80 -2.14 -11.09 9.04
C ILE A 80 -0.84 -10.40 9.49
N MET A 81 0.25 -11.16 9.63
CA MET A 81 1.56 -10.59 9.99
C MET A 81 2.07 -9.61 8.95
N THR A 82 2.01 -9.97 7.67
CA THR A 82 2.46 -9.12 6.55
C THR A 82 1.67 -7.80 6.51
N THR A 83 0.34 -7.90 6.66
CA THR A 83 -0.56 -6.75 6.77
C THR A 83 -0.19 -5.85 7.94
N SER A 84 0.06 -6.45 9.11
CA SER A 84 0.37 -5.71 10.33
C SER A 84 1.69 -4.94 10.20
N ILE A 85 2.73 -5.57 9.63
CA ILE A 85 4.02 -4.93 9.35
C ILE A 85 3.80 -3.75 8.40
N GLN A 86 3.09 -3.95 7.30
CA GLN A 86 2.84 -2.90 6.32
C GLN A 86 2.07 -1.70 6.92
N VAL A 87 1.09 -1.95 7.81
CA VAL A 87 0.39 -0.88 8.54
C VAL A 87 1.35 -0.12 9.47
N LEU A 88 2.21 -0.82 10.21
CA LEU A 88 3.20 -0.21 11.08
C LEU A 88 4.21 0.64 10.29
N GLU A 89 4.71 0.11 9.19
CA GLU A 89 5.60 0.80 8.26
C GLU A 89 4.94 2.07 7.74
N ASN A 90 3.73 1.99 7.20
CA ASN A 90 3.02 3.15 6.67
C ASN A 90 2.75 4.21 7.75
N ARG A 91 2.43 3.81 8.98
CA ARG A 91 2.25 4.75 10.09
C ARG A 91 3.57 5.44 10.46
N LEU A 92 4.66 4.69 10.57
CA LEU A 92 5.98 5.24 10.86
C LEU A 92 6.43 6.20 9.76
N LYS A 93 6.28 5.80 8.50
CA LYS A 93 6.57 6.61 7.32
C LYS A 93 5.81 7.93 7.34
N ARG A 94 4.48 7.90 7.51
CA ARG A 94 3.65 9.13 7.58
C ARG A 94 4.09 10.05 8.72
N ASN A 95 4.37 9.50 9.90
CA ASN A 95 4.82 10.30 11.03
C ASN A 95 6.17 10.98 10.76
N ARG A 96 7.09 10.27 10.10
CA ARG A 96 8.40 10.83 9.71
C ARG A 96 8.27 11.87 8.62
N MET A 97 7.52 11.59 7.56
CA MET A 97 7.28 12.56 6.47
C MET A 97 6.62 13.86 6.98
N ALA A 98 5.81 13.79 8.03
CA ALA A 98 5.20 14.97 8.64
C ALA A 98 6.18 15.83 9.47
N GLY A 99 7.22 15.20 10.05
CA GLY A 99 8.21 15.91 10.88
C GLY A 99 9.47 16.33 10.11
N ASP A 100 9.91 15.50 9.18
CA ASP A 100 11.15 15.66 8.41
C ASP A 100 10.95 15.14 6.98
N PRO A 101 10.28 15.92 6.12
CA PRO A 101 10.06 15.53 4.73
C PRO A 101 11.36 15.60 3.91
N PRO A 102 11.52 14.71 2.92
CA PRO A 102 12.55 14.84 1.90
C PRO A 102 12.26 16.04 0.99
N ASP A 103 13.29 16.53 0.31
CA ASP A 103 13.15 17.65 -0.62
C ASP A 103 12.39 17.23 -1.88
N ILE A 104 12.65 16.00 -2.36
CA ILE A 104 11.89 15.36 -3.44
C ILE A 104 11.48 13.96 -3.02
N LEU A 105 10.23 13.60 -3.29
CA LEU A 105 9.71 12.24 -3.14
C LEU A 105 9.34 11.66 -4.51
N ILE A 106 9.95 10.53 -4.85
CA ILE A 106 9.65 9.75 -6.05
C ILE A 106 8.86 8.51 -5.63
N GLN A 107 7.72 8.27 -6.28
CA GLN A 107 6.83 7.14 -5.99
C GLN A 107 6.59 6.35 -7.28
N PRO A 108 7.40 5.31 -7.55
CA PRO A 108 7.22 4.46 -8.72
C PRO A 108 5.88 3.72 -8.67
N PHE A 109 5.13 3.77 -9.77
CA PHE A 109 3.84 3.09 -9.89
C PHE A 109 4.03 1.67 -10.41
N CYS A 110 3.83 0.68 -9.54
CA CYS A 110 4.04 -0.74 -9.83
C CYS A 110 2.85 -1.59 -9.36
N PRO A 111 1.63 -1.35 -9.87
CA PRO A 111 0.48 -2.15 -9.48
C PRO A 111 0.74 -3.62 -9.82
N GLN A 112 0.33 -4.53 -8.92
CA GLN A 112 0.38 -5.98 -9.10
C GLN A 112 1.77 -6.61 -9.02
N ILE A 113 2.86 -5.87 -8.74
CA ILE A 113 4.18 -6.46 -8.45
C ILE A 113 4.28 -6.65 -6.93
N SER A 114 4.31 -7.90 -6.47
CA SER A 114 4.53 -8.23 -5.07
C SER A 114 6.02 -8.15 -4.70
N THR A 115 6.31 -8.03 -3.40
CA THR A 115 7.69 -7.96 -2.86
C THR A 115 8.56 -9.15 -3.29
N LEU A 116 7.96 -10.30 -3.56
CA LEU A 116 8.67 -11.54 -3.93
C LEU A 116 8.63 -11.86 -5.44
N ASP A 117 8.08 -10.97 -6.28
CA ASP A 117 7.95 -11.19 -7.73
C ASP A 117 9.24 -10.86 -8.50
N PHE A 118 10.33 -11.57 -8.19
CA PHE A 118 11.66 -11.32 -8.79
C PHE A 118 11.68 -11.43 -10.32
N HIS A 119 10.78 -12.24 -10.89
CA HIS A 119 10.65 -12.41 -12.34
C HIS A 119 10.17 -11.13 -13.06
N ARG A 120 9.54 -10.18 -12.34
CA ARG A 120 9.05 -8.91 -12.88
C ARG A 120 10.01 -7.74 -12.67
N ALA A 121 11.26 -8.00 -12.31
CA ALA A 121 12.25 -6.96 -12.03
C ALA A 121 12.41 -5.95 -13.17
N SER A 122 12.38 -6.39 -14.43
CA SER A 122 12.46 -5.49 -15.59
C SER A 122 11.32 -4.47 -15.64
N ALA A 123 10.09 -4.90 -15.32
CA ALA A 123 8.93 -4.02 -15.27
C ALA A 123 9.04 -3.01 -14.11
N ALA A 124 9.52 -3.45 -12.94
CA ALA A 124 9.74 -2.56 -11.79
C ALA A 124 10.81 -1.49 -12.08
N ILE A 125 11.90 -1.86 -12.77
CA ILE A 125 12.96 -0.91 -13.17
C ILE A 125 12.39 0.13 -14.14
N ALA A 126 11.63 -0.30 -15.15
CA ALA A 126 11.00 0.60 -16.12
C ALA A 126 10.03 1.56 -15.43
N ALA A 127 9.22 1.08 -14.48
CA ALA A 127 8.34 1.94 -13.68
C ALA A 127 9.12 2.96 -12.84
N GLY A 128 10.28 2.58 -12.29
CA GLY A 128 11.20 3.50 -11.63
C GLY A 128 11.72 4.60 -12.55
N GLN A 129 12.16 4.23 -13.75
CA GLN A 129 12.62 5.20 -14.77
C GLN A 129 11.52 6.20 -15.13
N LEU A 130 10.31 5.70 -15.42
CA LEU A 130 9.15 6.55 -15.72
C LEU A 130 8.79 7.49 -14.56
N ALA A 131 8.94 7.05 -13.31
CA ALA A 131 8.67 7.88 -12.15
C ALA A 131 9.68 9.02 -11.98
N VAL A 132 10.96 8.76 -12.31
CA VAL A 132 12.01 9.78 -12.37
C VAL A 132 11.74 10.77 -13.51
N GLU A 133 11.39 10.28 -14.70
CA GLU A 133 11.06 11.12 -15.86
C GLU A 133 9.90 12.08 -15.57
N LYS A 134 8.87 11.63 -14.86
CA LYS A 134 7.74 12.48 -14.44
C LYS A 134 8.14 13.58 -13.44
N LYS A 135 9.26 13.40 -12.75
CA LYS A 135 9.81 14.35 -11.76
C LYS A 135 10.98 15.16 -12.30
N MET A 136 11.25 15.06 -13.61
CA MET A 136 12.41 15.69 -14.24
C MET A 136 12.41 17.23 -14.05
N ASP A 137 11.25 17.87 -14.10
CA ASP A 137 11.13 19.33 -13.89
C ASP A 137 11.57 19.77 -12.49
N GLU A 138 11.34 18.94 -11.47
CA GLU A 138 11.79 19.19 -10.09
C GLU A 138 13.27 18.82 -9.90
N LEU A 139 13.77 17.83 -10.65
CA LEU A 139 15.13 17.29 -10.52
C LEU A 139 16.19 18.11 -11.27
N LEU A 140 15.87 18.57 -12.49
CA LEU A 140 16.81 19.30 -13.35
C LEU A 140 17.42 20.54 -12.69
N PRO A 141 16.67 21.38 -11.94
CA PRO A 141 17.24 22.54 -11.26
C PRO A 141 18.23 22.18 -10.14
N LEU A 142 18.17 20.96 -9.62
CA LEU A 142 19.01 20.49 -8.50
C LEU A 142 20.33 19.90 -8.96
N VAL A 143 20.40 19.48 -10.22
CA VAL A 143 21.67 19.11 -10.85
C VAL A 143 22.43 20.41 -11.07
N ARG A 144 23.41 20.72 -10.22
CA ARG A 144 24.37 21.78 -10.49
C ARG A 144 25.01 21.47 -11.85
N THR A 145 24.60 22.19 -12.87
CA THR A 145 25.41 22.36 -14.08
C THR A 145 26.54 23.29 -13.68
N ASP A 146 27.59 22.70 -13.13
CA ASP A 146 28.91 23.32 -13.19
C ASP A 146 29.22 23.48 -14.68
N VAL A 147 29.03 24.71 -15.18
CA VAL A 147 29.52 25.15 -16.49
C VAL A 147 31.04 25.08 -16.49
#